data_AF-A0A7W0APQ0-F1
#
_entry.id   AF-A0A7W0APQ0-F1
#
_cell.length_a   1.000
_cell.length_b   1.000
_cell.length_c   1.000
_cell.angle_alpha   90.00
_cell.angle_beta   90.00
_cell.angle_gamma   90.00
#
_symmetry.space_group_name_H-M   'P 1'
#
loop_
_entity.id
_entity.type
_entity.pdbx_description
1 polymer ?
#
loop_
_entity_poly.entity_id
_entity_poly.type
_entity_poly.pdbx_seq_one_letter_code
_entity_poly.pdbx_strand_id
1 'polypeptide(L)' 'AQLELAIVRWVGWFNTDRLHEKLGDLPPAEFEALGDALRSPSGLAARDPEPQPVSVT' A
#
# COMPACT_ATOMS: atom_id res chain seq x y z
N ALA A 1 -2.41 -16.30 -29.68
CA ALA A 1 -2.51 -15.58 -28.40
C ALA A 1 -1.18 -14.94 -27.96
N GLN A 2 -0.33 -14.48 -28.89
CA GLN A 2 0.99 -13.91 -28.52
C GLN A 2 0.88 -12.49 -27.95
N LEU A 3 -0.10 -11.71 -28.42
CA LEU A 3 -0.32 -10.34 -27.97
C LEU A 3 -0.83 -10.31 -26.53
N GLU A 4 -1.80 -11.15 -26.21
CA GLU A 4 -2.39 -11.27 -24.88
C GLU A 4 -1.32 -11.69 -23.87
N LEU A 5 -0.46 -12.65 -24.23
CA LEU A 5 0.67 -13.05 -23.40
C LEU A 5 1.68 -11.91 -23.19
N ALA A 6 1.98 -11.13 -24.24
CA ALA A 6 2.86 -9.97 -24.12
C ALA A 6 2.27 -8.90 -23.20
N ILE A 7 0.96 -8.64 -23.29
CA ILE A 7 0.24 -7.70 -22.43
C ILE A 7 0.27 -8.17 -20.98
N VAL A 8 -0.04 -9.44 -20.70
CA VAL A 8 -0.01 -9.99 -19.33
C VAL A 8 1.38 -9.86 -18.72
N ARG A 9 2.44 -10.13 -19.49
CA ARG A 9 3.83 -9.95 -19.03
C ARG A 9 4.14 -8.49 -18.72
N TRP A 10 3.72 -7.58 -19.58
CA TRP A 10 3.93 -6.14 -19.36
C TRP A 10 3.18 -5.62 -18.13
N VAL A 11 1.91 -6.01 -17.94
CA VAL A 11 1.12 -5.62 -16.76
C VAL A 11 1.74 -6.16 -15.48
N GLY A 12 2.23 -7.41 -15.50
CA GLY A 12 2.97 -7.99 -14.37
C GLY A 12 4.15 -7.12 -13.99
N TRP A 13 5.10 -6.95 -14.91
CA TRP A 13 6.30 -6.13 -14.67
C TRP A 13 5.97 -4.70 -14.23
N PHE A 14 4.99 -4.05 -14.85
CA PHE A 14 4.63 -2.67 -14.52
C PHE A 14 4.13 -2.54 -13.08
N ASN A 15 3.32 -3.49 -12.60
CA ASN A 15 2.72 -3.40 -11.26
C ASN A 15 3.67 -3.88 -10.16
N THR A 16 4.55 -4.85 -10.43
CA THR A 16 5.34 -5.51 -9.38
C THR A 16 6.82 -5.16 -9.38
N ASP A 17 7.40 -4.73 -10.50
CA ASP A 17 8.86 -4.56 -10.64
C ASP A 17 9.29 -3.14 -11.00
N ARG A 18 8.41 -2.36 -11.65
CA ARG A 18 8.74 -1.02 -12.12
C ARG A 18 8.71 0.01 -10.98
N LEU A 19 9.87 0.55 -10.61
CA LEU A 19 9.96 1.67 -9.68
C LEU A 19 9.48 2.99 -10.31
N HIS A 20 8.75 3.79 -9.54
CA HIS A 20 8.26 5.09 -9.95
C HIS A 20 8.68 6.20 -8.96
N GLU A 21 9.49 7.15 -9.41
CA GLU A 21 9.96 8.30 -8.61
C GLU A 21 8.81 9.07 -7.95
N LYS A 22 7.68 9.26 -8.67
CA LYS A 22 6.49 9.94 -8.14
C LYS A 22 5.78 9.17 -7.03
N LEU A 23 6.02 7.86 -6.93
CA LEU A 23 5.53 7.00 -5.84
C LEU A 23 6.58 6.81 -4.74
N GLY A 24 7.69 7.56 -4.77
CA GLY A 24 8.80 7.39 -3.84
C GLY A 24 9.69 6.21 -4.18
N ASP A 25 9.89 5.95 -5.47
CA ASP A 25 10.66 4.82 -6.00
C ASP A 25 10.10 3.45 -5.59
N LEU A 26 8.77 3.36 -5.49
CA LEU A 26 8.04 2.11 -5.23
C LEU A 26 7.33 1.59 -6.48
N PRO A 27 7.12 0.26 -6.58
CA PRO A 27 6.18 -0.32 -7.52
C PRO A 27 4.73 0.15 -7.24
N PRO A 28 3.86 0.23 -8.27
CA PRO A 28 2.47 0.61 -8.08
C PRO A 28 1.72 -0.24 -7.05
N ALA A 29 1.90 -1.57 -7.09
CA ALA A 29 1.22 -2.48 -6.17
C ALA A 29 1.62 -2.25 -4.70
N GLU A 30 2.89 -1.93 -4.43
CA GLU A 30 3.35 -1.63 -3.06
C GLU A 30 2.81 -0.29 -2.57
N PHE A 31 2.79 0.73 -3.43
CA PHE A 31 2.21 2.03 -3.11
C PHE A 31 0.72 1.92 -2.74
N GLU A 32 -0.05 1.16 -3.52
CA GLU A 32 -1.46 0.89 -3.24
C GLU A 32 -1.65 0.13 -1.92
N ALA A 33 -0.84 -0.90 -1.68
CA ALA A 33 -0.90 -1.68 -0.43
C ALA A 33 -0.64 -0.82 0.81
N LEU A 34 0.30 0.12 0.74
CA LEU A 34 0.53 1.12 1.79
C LEU A 34 -0.70 2.01 2.00
N GLY A 35 -1.31 2.49 0.91
CA GLY A 35 -2.55 3.27 0.97
C GLY A 35 -3.71 2.53 1.62
N ASP A 36 -3.90 1.26 1.27
CA ASP A 36 -4.95 0.40 1.82
C ASP A 36 -4.73 0.07 3.29
N ALA A 37 -3.47 -0.15 3.71
CA ALA A 37 -3.12 -0.33 5.11
C ALA A 37 -3.50 0.89 5.95
N LEU A 38 -3.29 2.11 5.41
CA LEU A 38 -3.63 3.37 6.10
C LEU A 38 -5.14 3.64 6.15
N ARG A 39 -5.91 3.09 5.20
CA ARG A 39 -7.37 3.22 5.10
C ARG A 39 -8.12 2.13 5.87
N SER A 40 -7.49 0.98 6.10
CA SER A 40 -8.07 -0.11 6.85
C SER A 40 -8.41 0.31 8.29
N PRO A 41 -9.54 -0.15 8.86
CA PRO A 41 -9.99 0.26 10.20
C PRO A 41 -8.95 -0.06 11.29
N SER A 42 -8.22 -1.16 11.13
CA SER A 42 -7.08 -1.52 12.01
C SER A 42 -5.93 -0.51 11.97
N GLY A 43 -5.76 0.22 10.86
CA GLY A 43 -4.73 1.25 10.68
C GLY A 43 -5.11 2.63 11.23
N LEU A 44 -6.42 2.94 11.34
CA LEU A 44 -6.89 4.15 12.03
C LEU A 44 -6.88 3.98 13.55
N ALA A 45 -7.19 2.79 14.08
CA ALA A 45 -7.18 2.51 15.52
C ALA A 45 -5.80 2.67 16.17
N ALA A 46 -4.71 2.51 15.42
CA ALA A 46 -3.35 2.70 15.92
C ALA A 46 -2.94 4.18 16.09
N ARG A 47 -3.75 5.13 15.61
CA ARG A 47 -3.43 6.57 15.61
C ARG A 47 -4.00 7.32 16.80
N ASP A 48 -5.08 6.81 17.38
CA ASP A 48 -5.62 7.29 18.63
C ASP A 48 -5.25 6.29 19.73
N PRO A 49 -4.19 6.53 20.52
CA PRO A 49 -4.15 5.90 21.82
C PRO A 49 -5.38 6.41 22.57
N GLU A 50 -6.32 5.50 22.87
CA GLU A 50 -7.38 5.77 23.85
C GLU A 50 -6.73 6.43 25.08
N PRO A 51 -7.21 7.61 25.53
CA PRO A 51 -6.63 8.26 26.69
C PRO A 51 -6.81 7.33 27.89
N GLN A 52 -5.71 6.69 28.29
CA GLN A 52 -5.68 5.85 29.49
C GLN A 52 -6.17 6.70 30.67
N PRO A 53 -7.20 6.27 31.43
CA PRO A 53 -7.66 7.04 32.57
C PRO A 53 -6.52 7.12 33.59
N VAL A 54 -5.93 8.31 33.74
CA VAL A 54 -4.96 8.57 34.79
C VAL A 54 -5.65 8.35 36.13
N SER A 55 -5.32 7.26 36.81
CA SER A 55 -5.77 7.03 38.18
C SER A 55 -4.98 7.98 39.08
N VAL A 56 -5.58 9.12 39.41
CA VAL A 56 -5.12 9.99 40.49
C VAL A 56 -5.21 9.20 41.81
N THR A 57 -4.06 8.98 42.44
CA THR A 57 -3.93 8.54 43.84
C THR A 57 -3.38 9.69 44.66
#